data_AF-A0A3F3NLQ6-F1
#
_entry.id   AF-A0A3F3NLQ6-F1
#
_cell.length_a   1.000
_cell.length_b   1.000
_cell.length_c   1.000
_cell.angle_alpha   90.00
_cell.angle_beta   90.00
_cell.angle_gamma   90.00
#
_symmetry.space_group_name_H-M   'P 1'
#
loop_
_entity.id
_entity.type
_entity.pdbx_description
1 polymer ?
#
loop_
_entity_poly.entity_id
_entity_poly.type
_entity_poly.pdbx_seq_one_letter_code
_entity_poly.pdbx_strand_id
1 'polypeptide(L)'
;MITIDTKAYLLRMFVGNFFFFLLFYMTNTDINKRKYLFVCLLIPLTFFVELFTDVSAAIPIIGSYFILKEKKKTNIVLLNKLLLCMLIDDFRSIITSMVMTYMFSFEGIKGYGYVVFQIMLDSLFLLMFIWLYRKLAINRIVEQSSSKLTAIFMIYLLTIGLFVSYVAHQYQVFDHFVFGVLIFLIIQMFVVLFLFIRITIRQREQYEQQLKRKELVYLKKYTDSLEKDQEKFARFRHDYKNLLLSLKEIANQNHDSILEKEIKELEIYSNSYLTNKFEPE
;
A
#
# COMPACT_ATOMS: atom_id res chain seq x y z
N MET A 1 33.34 -17.21 16.14
CA MET A 1 32.39 -16.68 17.16
C MET A 1 33.13 -15.75 18.13
N ILE A 2 32.81 -14.45 18.13
CA ILE A 2 33.33 -13.50 19.12
C ILE A 2 32.69 -13.84 20.47
N THR A 3 33.51 -14.15 21.48
CA THR A 3 33.02 -14.42 22.84
C THR A 3 32.88 -13.10 23.59
N ILE A 4 31.68 -12.83 24.12
CA ILE A 4 31.37 -11.59 24.84
C ILE A 4 31.14 -11.96 26.32
N ASP A 5 31.62 -11.11 27.23
CA ASP A 5 31.31 -11.24 28.65
C ASP A 5 29.79 -11.30 28.89
N THR A 6 29.34 -12.21 29.74
CA THR A 6 27.90 -12.46 29.96
C THR A 6 27.15 -11.22 30.42
N LYS A 7 27.75 -10.37 31.28
CA LYS A 7 27.08 -9.15 31.76
C LYS A 7 27.01 -8.10 30.67
N ALA A 8 28.06 -7.98 29.86
CA ALA A 8 28.08 -7.09 28.71
C ALA A 8 27.06 -7.54 27.63
N TYR A 9 26.90 -8.85 27.43
CA TYR A 9 25.90 -9.41 26.52
C TYR A 9 24.45 -9.13 26.98
N LEU A 10 24.15 -9.27 28.27
CA LEU A 10 22.85 -8.92 28.82
C LEU A 10 22.51 -7.43 28.61
N LEU A 11 23.50 -6.54 28.79
CA LEU A 11 23.33 -5.11 28.51
C LEU A 11 23.03 -4.86 27.03
N ARG A 12 23.73 -5.54 26.12
CA ARG A 12 23.47 -5.46 24.67
C ARG A 12 22.04 -5.86 24.33
N MET A 13 21.55 -7.00 24.85
CA MET A 13 20.19 -7.48 24.59
C MET A 13 19.12 -6.49 25.09
N PHE A 14 19.29 -5.98 26.31
CA PHE A 14 18.35 -5.01 26.89
C PHE A 14 18.27 -3.72 26.06
N VAL A 15 19.43 -3.18 25.66
CA VAL A 15 19.49 -1.95 24.84
C VAL A 15 18.94 -2.19 23.42
N GLY A 16 19.20 -3.36 22.83
CA GLY A 16 18.65 -3.75 21.53
C GLY A 16 17.12 -3.76 21.53
N ASN A 17 16.50 -4.39 22.54
CA ASN A 17 15.04 -4.35 22.71
C ASN A 17 14.54 -2.92 22.85
N PHE A 18 15.20 -2.10 23.68
CA PHE A 18 14.81 -0.70 23.85
C PHE A 18 14.82 0.08 22.53
N PHE A 19 15.81 -0.17 21.67
CA PHE A 19 15.91 0.45 20.35
C PHE A 19 14.75 0.09 19.42
N PHE A 20 14.28 -1.16 19.41
CA PHE A 20 13.09 -1.55 18.65
C PHE A 20 11.88 -0.70 19.06
N PHE A 21 11.63 -0.58 20.37
CA PHE A 21 10.49 0.20 20.89
C PHE A 21 10.65 1.71 20.62
N LEU A 22 11.88 2.24 20.68
CA LEU A 22 12.18 3.62 20.33
C LEU A 22 11.90 3.88 18.85
N LEU A 23 12.36 3.00 17.97
CA LEU A 23 12.10 3.08 16.53
C LEU A 23 10.60 3.03 16.24
N PHE A 24 9.88 2.12 16.90
CA PHE A 24 8.43 2.01 16.76
C PHE A 24 7.69 3.29 17.21
N TYR A 25 8.08 3.87 18.35
CA TYR A 25 7.51 5.12 18.84
C TYR A 25 7.75 6.29 17.90
N MET A 26 8.97 6.45 17.39
CA MET A 26 9.34 7.55 16.48
C MET A 26 8.66 7.45 15.11
N THR A 27 8.32 6.23 14.70
CA THR A 27 7.67 5.92 13.40
C THR A 27 6.15 6.11 13.46
N ASN A 28 5.52 5.96 14.64
CA ASN A 28 4.07 5.91 14.80
C ASN A 28 3.53 7.04 15.71
N THR A 29 3.66 8.28 15.26
CA THR A 29 3.28 9.45 16.07
C THR A 29 1.77 9.63 16.32
N ASP A 30 0.92 8.92 15.57
CA ASP A 30 -0.55 9.08 15.62
C ASP A 30 -1.23 8.31 16.77
N ILE A 31 -0.48 7.54 17.56
CA ILE A 31 -1.02 6.64 18.58
C ILE A 31 -1.06 7.34 19.96
N ASN A 32 -2.13 7.10 20.72
CA ASN A 32 -2.33 7.69 22.05
C ASN A 32 -1.17 7.34 23.01
N LYS A 33 -0.56 8.38 23.62
CA LYS A 33 0.53 8.29 24.60
C LYS A 33 0.25 7.30 25.75
N ARG A 34 -1.01 7.18 26.21
CA ARG A 34 -1.37 6.21 27.25
C ARG A 34 -1.22 4.76 26.78
N LYS A 35 -1.58 4.45 25.54
CA LYS A 35 -1.42 3.10 24.98
C LYS A 35 0.07 2.76 24.78
N TYR A 36 0.91 3.75 24.48
CA TYR A 36 2.35 3.57 24.41
C TYR A 36 2.98 3.15 25.74
N LEU A 37 2.52 3.72 26.85
CA LEU A 37 3.00 3.29 28.18
C LEU A 37 2.76 1.79 28.41
N PHE A 38 1.60 1.27 27.98
CA PHE A 38 1.32 -0.18 28.04
C PHE A 38 2.21 -0.99 27.10
N VAL A 39 2.57 -0.46 25.93
CA VAL A 39 3.53 -1.10 25.02
C VAL A 39 4.93 -1.15 25.64
N CYS A 40 5.36 -0.11 26.36
CA CYS A 40 6.66 -0.10 27.06
C CYS A 40 6.75 -1.18 28.16
N LEU A 41 5.63 -1.61 28.74
CA LEU A 41 5.62 -2.74 29.69
C LEU A 41 6.01 -4.07 29.03
N LEU A 42 5.99 -4.15 27.70
CA LEU A 42 6.48 -5.33 26.97
C LEU A 42 8.02 -5.40 26.97
N ILE A 43 8.76 -4.31 27.15
CA ILE A 43 10.24 -4.31 27.15
C ILE A 43 10.84 -5.33 28.14
N PRO A 44 10.48 -5.31 29.43
CA PRO A 44 11.00 -6.31 30.36
C PRO A 44 10.53 -7.72 30.01
N LEU A 45 9.28 -7.89 29.57
CA LEU A 45 8.74 -9.19 29.17
C LEU A 45 9.52 -9.78 27.99
N THR A 46 9.79 -8.98 26.96
CA THR A 46 10.55 -9.38 25.77
C THR A 46 11.96 -9.76 26.14
N PHE A 47 12.62 -8.98 27.01
CA PHE A 47 13.96 -9.27 27.50
C PHE A 47 14.01 -10.60 28.25
N PHE A 48 13.06 -10.86 29.16
CA PHE A 48 13.02 -12.13 29.89
C PHE A 48 12.81 -13.33 28.97
N VAL A 49 11.92 -13.24 27.98
CA VAL A 49 11.67 -14.36 27.07
C VAL A 49 12.84 -14.59 26.11
N GLU A 50 13.56 -13.54 25.72
CA GLU A 50 14.77 -13.64 24.89
C GLU A 50 15.91 -14.39 25.60
N LEU A 51 15.95 -14.40 26.94
CA LEU A 51 16.92 -15.21 27.69
C LEU A 51 16.70 -16.72 27.54
N PHE A 52 15.47 -17.15 27.20
CA PHE A 52 15.10 -18.56 27.16
C PHE A 52 14.77 -19.05 25.75
N THR A 53 14.41 -18.17 24.82
CA THR A 53 13.91 -18.55 23.49
C THR A 53 14.30 -17.55 22.40
N ASP A 54 14.66 -18.07 21.23
CA ASP A 54 14.98 -17.27 20.03
C ASP A 54 13.73 -16.69 19.33
N VAL A 55 12.52 -17.03 19.80
CA VAL A 55 11.23 -16.59 19.23
C VAL A 55 10.71 -15.31 19.92
N SER A 56 11.51 -14.71 20.80
CA SER A 56 11.18 -13.48 21.54
C SER A 56 10.75 -12.33 20.62
N ALA A 57 11.28 -12.27 19.40
CA ALA A 57 10.94 -11.31 18.35
C ALA A 57 9.43 -11.22 18.00
N ALA A 58 8.66 -12.28 18.26
CA ALA A 58 7.21 -12.27 18.01
C ALA A 58 6.42 -11.47 19.07
N ILE A 59 6.94 -11.37 20.30
CA ILE A 59 6.25 -10.74 21.44
C ILE A 59 6.04 -9.25 21.22
N PRO A 60 7.05 -8.44 20.82
CA PRO A 60 6.84 -7.03 20.55
C PRO A 60 5.78 -6.80 19.47
N ILE A 61 5.72 -7.65 18.43
CA ILE A 61 4.78 -7.52 17.32
C ILE A 61 3.36 -7.85 17.78
N ILE A 62 3.16 -9.05 18.34
CA ILE A 62 1.84 -9.54 18.75
C ILE A 62 1.30 -8.68 19.90
N GLY A 63 2.12 -8.44 20.93
CA GLY A 63 1.76 -7.65 22.08
C GLY A 63 1.40 -6.21 21.70
N SER A 64 2.25 -5.53 20.92
CA SER A 64 1.96 -4.17 20.48
C SER A 64 0.72 -4.11 19.59
N TYR A 65 0.53 -5.09 18.70
CA TYR A 65 -0.66 -5.12 17.84
C TYR A 65 -1.94 -5.24 18.67
N PHE A 66 -2.00 -6.15 19.66
CA PHE A 66 -3.21 -6.31 20.49
C PHE A 66 -3.48 -5.12 21.42
N ILE A 67 -2.45 -4.50 21.99
CA ILE A 67 -2.60 -3.33 22.87
C ILE A 67 -3.08 -2.11 22.07
N LEU A 68 -2.58 -1.93 20.85
CA LEU A 68 -2.81 -0.74 20.06
C LEU A 68 -4.05 -0.83 19.18
N LYS A 69 -4.43 -2.04 18.72
CA LYS A 69 -5.60 -2.28 17.87
C LYS A 69 -6.88 -1.78 18.53
N GLU A 70 -7.70 -1.05 17.78
CA GLU A 70 -9.05 -0.72 18.20
C GLU A 70 -9.94 -1.96 18.13
N LYS A 71 -10.74 -2.19 19.19
CA LYS A 71 -11.46 -3.45 19.49
C LYS A 71 -12.32 -4.04 18.36
N LYS A 72 -12.56 -3.34 17.24
CA LYS A 72 -13.45 -3.79 16.15
C LYS A 72 -12.88 -3.72 14.72
N LYS A 73 -11.65 -3.26 14.48
CA LYS A 73 -11.08 -3.21 13.10
C LYS A 73 -9.70 -3.85 13.02
N THR A 74 -9.48 -4.72 12.02
CA THR A 74 -8.15 -5.21 11.66
C THR A 74 -7.35 -4.05 11.06
N ASN A 75 -6.45 -3.47 11.84
CA ASN A 75 -5.62 -2.37 11.39
C ASN A 75 -4.38 -2.93 10.66
N ILE A 76 -4.53 -3.25 9.37
CA ILE A 76 -3.47 -3.80 8.53
C ILE A 76 -2.29 -2.83 8.43
N VAL A 77 -2.56 -1.52 8.44
CA VAL A 77 -1.53 -0.48 8.43
C VAL A 77 -0.65 -0.58 9.67
N LEU A 78 -1.23 -0.70 10.86
CA LEU A 78 -0.48 -0.88 12.11
C LEU A 78 0.39 -2.15 12.08
N LEU A 79 -0.16 -3.26 11.59
CA LEU A 79 0.59 -4.51 11.46
C LEU A 79 1.78 -4.33 10.52
N ASN A 80 1.58 -3.70 9.37
CA ASN A 80 2.66 -3.41 8.41
C ASN A 80 3.72 -2.49 9.00
N LYS A 81 3.33 -1.47 9.77
CA LYS A 81 4.28 -0.59 10.46
C LYS A 81 5.11 -1.35 11.50
N LEU A 82 4.50 -2.25 12.27
CA LEU A 82 5.22 -3.11 13.24
C LEU A 82 6.19 -4.08 12.55
N LEU A 83 5.75 -4.75 11.49
CA LEU A 83 6.59 -5.68 10.71
C LEU A 83 7.77 -4.95 10.04
N LEU A 84 7.54 -3.75 9.51
CA LEU A 84 8.59 -2.91 8.95
C LEU A 84 9.63 -2.57 10.02
N CYS A 85 9.19 -2.14 11.21
CA CYS A 85 10.09 -1.81 12.32
C CYS A 85 10.99 -3.01 12.70
N MET A 86 10.41 -4.22 12.71
CA MET A 86 11.17 -5.44 13.00
C MET A 86 12.23 -5.72 11.93
N LEU A 87 11.86 -5.64 10.66
CA LEU A 87 12.80 -5.84 9.55
C LEU A 87 13.97 -4.84 9.62
N ILE A 88 13.68 -3.58 9.96
CA ILE A 88 14.73 -2.56 10.12
C ILE A 88 15.64 -2.89 11.30
N ASP A 89 15.09 -3.41 12.40
CA ASP A 89 15.86 -3.84 13.57
C ASP A 89 16.80 -5.01 13.23
N ASP A 90 16.30 -6.00 12.47
CA ASP A 90 17.08 -7.13 11.97
C ASP A 90 18.21 -6.65 11.03
N PHE A 91 17.89 -5.76 10.08
CA PHE A 91 18.88 -5.16 9.19
C PHE A 91 19.95 -4.39 9.96
N ARG A 92 19.56 -3.60 10.97
CA ARG A 92 20.50 -2.90 11.86
C ARG A 92 21.44 -3.90 12.50
N SER A 93 20.90 -4.94 13.14
CA SER A 93 21.67 -5.97 13.84
C SER A 93 22.67 -6.69 12.92
N ILE A 94 22.27 -7.01 11.68
CA ILE A 94 23.13 -7.67 10.69
C ILE A 94 24.27 -6.73 10.28
N ILE A 95 23.95 -5.47 9.93
CA ILE A 95 24.96 -4.52 9.47
C ILE A 95 25.95 -4.19 10.59
N THR A 96 25.47 -3.95 11.82
CA THR A 96 26.38 -3.67 12.94
C THR A 96 27.23 -4.89 13.28
N SER A 97 26.67 -6.10 13.27
CA SER A 97 27.45 -7.33 13.46
C SER A 97 28.52 -7.51 12.38
N MET A 98 28.24 -7.19 11.12
CA MET A 98 29.22 -7.26 10.03
C MET A 98 30.39 -6.28 10.25
N VAL A 99 30.10 -5.03 10.60
CA VAL A 99 31.13 -4.02 10.89
C VAL A 99 31.98 -4.46 12.08
N MET A 100 31.35 -4.98 13.15
CA MET A 100 32.07 -5.46 14.33
C MET A 100 33.01 -6.63 14.01
N THR A 101 32.58 -7.58 13.18
CA THR A 101 33.41 -8.72 12.76
C THR A 101 34.61 -8.30 11.93
N TYR A 102 34.49 -7.24 11.11
CA TYR A 102 35.63 -6.71 10.35
C TYR A 102 36.60 -5.92 11.23
N MET A 103 36.10 -5.15 12.20
CA MET A 103 36.92 -4.25 13.02
C MET A 103 37.62 -4.95 14.20
N PHE A 104 37.09 -6.07 14.69
CA PHE A 104 37.62 -6.75 15.88
C PHE A 104 38.08 -8.16 15.57
N SER A 105 39.28 -8.52 16.06
CA SER A 105 39.78 -9.89 15.99
C SER A 105 38.95 -10.85 16.84
N PHE A 106 38.85 -12.09 16.39
CA PHE A 106 38.14 -13.18 17.07
C PHE A 106 38.80 -13.65 18.37
N GLU A 107 40.00 -13.17 18.67
CA GLU A 107 40.74 -13.60 19.86
C GLU A 107 40.31 -12.84 21.13
N GLY A 108 40.08 -13.61 22.19
CA GLY A 108 39.79 -13.13 23.55
C GLY A 108 38.32 -12.81 23.84
N ILE A 109 37.97 -12.80 25.12
CA ILE A 109 36.64 -12.39 25.60
C ILE A 109 36.55 -10.88 25.52
N LYS A 110 35.60 -10.38 24.72
CA LYS A 110 35.34 -8.95 24.59
C LYS A 110 34.42 -8.49 25.71
N GLY A 111 34.88 -7.50 26.48
CA GLY A 111 34.11 -6.88 27.57
C GLY A 111 33.24 -5.71 27.12
N TYR A 112 32.93 -4.82 28.06
CA TYR A 112 32.02 -3.69 27.85
C TYR A 112 32.44 -2.72 26.73
N GLY A 113 33.74 -2.53 26.47
CA GLY A 113 34.19 -1.61 25.41
C GLY A 113 33.69 -2.00 24.02
N TYR A 114 33.66 -3.30 23.72
CA TYR A 114 33.09 -3.83 22.48
C TYR A 114 31.59 -3.54 22.40
N VAL A 115 30.86 -3.80 23.49
CA VAL A 115 29.41 -3.60 23.55
C VAL A 115 29.04 -2.12 23.45
N VAL A 116 29.78 -1.22 24.09
CA VAL A 116 29.56 0.22 23.99
C VAL A 116 29.77 0.70 22.55
N PHE A 117 30.85 0.26 21.89
CA PHE A 117 31.10 0.61 20.50
C PHE A 117 30.00 0.09 19.57
N GLN A 118 29.54 -1.15 19.80
CA GLN A 118 28.40 -1.70 19.06
C GLN A 118 27.13 -0.87 19.26
N ILE A 119 26.80 -0.50 20.50
CA ILE A 119 25.64 0.35 20.83
C ILE A 119 25.77 1.72 20.15
N MET A 120 26.96 2.30 20.09
CA MET A 120 27.20 3.55 19.37
C MET A 120 26.88 3.40 17.88
N LEU A 121 27.34 2.32 17.24
CA LEU A 121 27.00 2.03 15.84
C LEU A 121 25.49 1.84 15.65
N ASP A 122 24.85 1.03 16.49
CA ASP A 122 23.40 0.80 16.44
C ASP A 122 22.63 2.12 16.57
N SER A 123 23.07 3.02 17.45
CA SER A 123 22.45 4.34 17.63
C SER A 123 22.60 5.24 16.41
N LEU A 124 23.76 5.22 15.75
CA LEU A 124 24.00 5.97 14.51
C LEU A 124 23.08 5.48 13.37
N PHE A 125 22.95 4.15 13.23
CA PHE A 125 22.04 3.56 12.25
C PHE A 125 20.58 3.96 12.49
N LEU A 126 20.13 3.93 13.74
CA LEU A 126 18.77 4.34 14.09
C LEU A 126 18.52 5.81 13.78
N LEU A 127 19.46 6.69 14.11
CA LEU A 127 19.34 8.13 13.80
C LEU A 127 19.28 8.38 12.30
N MET A 128 20.16 7.73 11.53
CA MET A 128 20.16 7.79 10.06
C MET A 128 18.81 7.32 9.49
N PHE A 129 18.29 6.20 10.01
CA PHE A 129 17.02 5.65 9.56
C PHE A 129 15.85 6.58 9.89
N ILE A 130 15.75 7.09 11.12
CA ILE A 130 14.69 8.02 11.53
C ILE A 130 14.71 9.29 10.66
N TRP A 131 15.90 9.80 10.36
CA TRP A 131 16.07 10.96 9.47
C TRP A 131 15.56 10.64 8.05
N LEU A 132 15.95 9.51 7.46
CA LEU A 132 15.45 9.06 6.16
C LEU A 132 13.94 8.83 6.16
N TYR A 133 13.40 8.23 7.23
CA TYR A 133 11.98 7.94 7.39
C TYR A 133 11.14 9.21 7.32
N ARG A 134 11.60 10.27 7.99
CA ARG A 134 10.96 11.60 7.97
C ARG A 134 11.15 12.30 6.62
N LYS A 135 12.37 12.32 6.10
CA LYS A 135 12.72 13.02 4.85
C LYS A 135 11.97 12.48 3.64
N LEU A 136 11.82 11.16 3.54
CA LEU A 136 11.13 10.49 2.43
C LEU A 136 9.62 10.31 2.68
N ALA A 137 9.10 10.82 3.80
CA ALA A 137 7.71 10.64 4.21
C ALA A 137 7.24 9.17 4.13
N ILE A 138 8.10 8.23 4.57
CA ILE A 138 7.85 6.78 4.45
C ILE A 138 6.52 6.38 5.11
N ASN A 139 6.07 7.11 6.13
CA ASN A 139 4.76 6.90 6.75
C ASN A 139 3.61 6.91 5.73
N ARG A 140 3.61 7.88 4.80
CA ARG A 140 2.59 7.98 3.75
C ARG A 140 2.66 6.82 2.77
N ILE A 141 3.88 6.42 2.41
CA ILE A 141 4.11 5.28 1.50
C ILE A 141 3.58 3.99 2.14
N VAL A 142 3.86 3.77 3.42
CA VAL A 142 3.37 2.59 4.16
C VAL A 142 1.84 2.63 4.25
N GLU A 143 1.22 3.77 4.51
CA GLU A 143 -0.23 3.90 4.56
C GLU A 143 -0.91 3.61 3.22
N GLN A 144 -0.34 4.11 2.11
CA GLN A 144 -0.88 3.90 0.77
C GLN A 144 -0.64 2.48 0.24
N SER A 145 0.51 1.87 0.56
CA SER A 145 0.86 0.53 0.09
C SER A 145 0.34 -0.59 1.00
N SER A 146 -0.19 -0.25 2.18
CA SER A 146 -0.61 -1.23 3.17
C SER A 146 -1.74 -2.13 2.68
N SER A 147 -1.42 -3.40 2.46
CA SER A 147 -2.37 -4.43 2.09
C SER A 147 -2.12 -5.72 2.89
N LYS A 148 -3.06 -6.67 2.83
CA LYS A 148 -2.84 -8.00 3.42
C LYS A 148 -1.65 -8.72 2.76
N LEU A 149 -1.47 -8.51 1.45
CA LEU A 149 -0.36 -9.09 0.71
C LEU A 149 0.98 -8.56 1.19
N THR A 150 1.13 -7.25 1.39
CA THR A 150 2.39 -6.68 1.92
C THR A 150 2.71 -7.20 3.32
N ALA A 151 1.70 -7.42 4.17
CA ALA A 151 1.90 -8.04 5.48
C ALA A 151 2.41 -9.49 5.35
N ILE A 152 1.80 -10.28 4.47
CA ILE A 152 2.23 -11.67 4.21
C ILE A 152 3.67 -11.69 3.68
N PHE A 153 4.02 -10.78 2.77
CA PHE A 153 5.39 -10.67 2.25
C PHE A 153 6.40 -10.32 3.35
N MET A 154 6.08 -9.37 4.24
CA MET A 154 6.97 -9.04 5.36
C MET A 154 7.11 -10.17 6.37
N ILE A 155 6.02 -10.89 6.67
CA ILE A 155 6.07 -12.10 7.51
C ILE A 155 6.94 -13.17 6.85
N TYR A 156 6.78 -13.40 5.54
CA TYR A 156 7.61 -14.33 4.78
C TYR A 156 9.10 -13.97 4.88
N LEU A 157 9.46 -12.69 4.69
CA LEU A 157 10.82 -12.21 4.86
C LEU A 157 11.37 -12.51 6.26
N LEU A 158 10.61 -12.20 7.30
CA LEU A 158 11.00 -12.47 8.70
C LEU A 158 11.19 -13.97 8.96
N THR A 159 10.25 -14.81 8.53
CA THR A 159 10.34 -16.26 8.74
C THR A 159 11.57 -16.87 8.09
N ILE A 160 11.93 -16.38 6.91
CA ILE A 160 13.14 -16.83 6.22
C ILE A 160 14.40 -16.31 6.91
N GLY A 161 14.41 -15.03 7.34
CA GLY A 161 15.53 -14.49 8.13
C GLY A 161 15.79 -15.31 9.39
N LEU A 162 14.73 -15.65 10.13
CA LEU A 162 14.80 -16.53 11.30
C LEU A 162 15.28 -17.94 10.94
N PHE A 163 14.76 -18.53 9.86
CA PHE A 163 15.19 -19.84 9.40
C PHE A 163 16.68 -19.87 9.07
N VAL A 164 17.17 -18.85 8.37
CA VAL A 164 18.59 -18.74 8.01
C VAL A 164 19.45 -18.53 9.26
N SER A 165 19.01 -17.70 10.22
CA SER A 165 19.70 -17.52 11.50
C SER A 165 19.77 -18.82 12.31
N TYR A 166 18.68 -19.58 12.35
CA TYR A 166 18.60 -20.88 13.02
C TYR A 166 19.55 -21.90 12.40
N VAL A 167 19.56 -22.00 11.07
CA VAL A 167 20.48 -22.87 10.32
C VAL A 167 21.93 -22.45 10.57
N ALA A 168 22.23 -21.16 10.53
CA ALA A 168 23.58 -20.65 10.80
C ALA A 168 24.08 -21.03 12.21
N HIS A 169 23.18 -21.01 13.21
CA HIS A 169 23.51 -21.38 14.59
C HIS A 169 23.81 -22.88 14.74
N GLN A 170 22.95 -23.74 14.17
CA GLN A 170 23.09 -25.19 14.28
C GLN A 170 24.37 -25.73 13.64
N TYR A 171 24.80 -25.16 12.51
CA TYR A 171 25.97 -25.67 11.80
C TYR A 171 27.30 -25.07 12.27
N GLN A 172 27.32 -24.14 13.24
CA GLN A 172 28.54 -23.45 13.72
C GLN A 172 29.38 -22.76 12.63
N VAL A 173 28.87 -22.61 11.40
CA VAL A 173 29.58 -22.01 10.25
C VAL A 173 29.37 -20.50 10.18
N PHE A 174 28.92 -19.85 11.27
CA PHE A 174 28.56 -18.43 11.29
C PHE A 174 29.59 -17.53 10.59
N ASP A 175 30.88 -17.78 10.77
CA ASP A 175 31.93 -16.89 10.28
C ASP A 175 32.14 -16.94 8.74
N HIS A 176 31.86 -18.07 8.06
CA HIS A 176 31.85 -18.16 6.59
C HIS A 176 30.44 -18.07 5.97
N PHE A 177 29.41 -18.39 6.75
CA PHE A 177 28.03 -18.45 6.30
C PHE A 177 27.33 -17.09 6.36
N VAL A 178 27.74 -16.14 7.23
CA VAL A 178 27.16 -14.79 7.29
C VAL A 178 27.18 -14.09 5.93
N PHE A 179 28.24 -14.25 5.14
CA PHE A 179 28.28 -13.73 3.77
C PHE A 179 27.23 -14.39 2.86
N GLY A 180 27.05 -15.72 2.97
CA GLY A 180 26.02 -16.46 2.25
C GLY A 180 24.60 -16.05 2.66
N VAL A 181 24.36 -15.85 3.95
CA VAL A 181 23.11 -15.29 4.49
C VAL A 181 22.85 -13.90 3.93
N LEU A 182 23.87 -13.05 3.86
CA LEU A 182 23.75 -11.69 3.35
C LEU A 182 23.45 -11.68 1.84
N ILE A 183 24.18 -12.47 1.05
CA ILE A 183 23.91 -12.65 -0.38
C ILE A 183 22.49 -13.21 -0.59
N PHE A 184 22.10 -14.18 0.22
CA PHE A 184 20.75 -14.75 0.16
C PHE A 184 19.68 -13.72 0.52
N LEU A 185 19.88 -12.91 1.55
CA LEU A 185 18.99 -11.80 1.92
C LEU A 185 18.95 -10.71 0.83
N ILE A 186 20.06 -10.42 0.17
CA ILE A 186 20.11 -9.48 -0.96
C ILE A 186 19.31 -10.04 -2.15
N ILE A 187 19.54 -11.30 -2.52
CA ILE A 187 18.79 -11.98 -3.58
C ILE A 187 17.29 -11.99 -3.22
N GLN A 188 16.95 -12.31 -1.97
CA GLN A 188 15.59 -12.30 -1.48
C GLN A 188 14.97 -10.91 -1.54
N MET A 189 15.73 -9.87 -1.20
CA MET A 189 15.29 -8.47 -1.35
C MET A 189 14.97 -8.17 -2.82
N PHE A 190 15.81 -8.59 -3.77
CA PHE A 190 15.54 -8.44 -5.20
C PHE A 190 14.30 -9.20 -5.65
N VAL A 191 14.09 -10.43 -5.19
CA VAL A 191 12.88 -11.22 -5.49
C VAL A 191 11.61 -10.51 -4.98
N VAL A 192 11.65 -9.99 -3.76
CA VAL A 192 10.52 -9.24 -3.19
C VAL A 192 10.28 -7.94 -3.95
N LEU A 193 11.33 -7.21 -4.29
CA LEU A 193 11.22 -5.97 -5.07
C LEU A 193 10.63 -6.25 -6.46
N PHE A 194 11.04 -7.33 -7.11
CA PHE A 194 10.48 -7.79 -8.38
C PHE A 194 8.99 -8.15 -8.25
N LEU A 195 8.61 -8.92 -7.23
CA LEU A 195 7.20 -9.26 -6.97
C LEU A 195 6.37 -8.01 -6.69
N PHE A 196 6.89 -7.06 -5.90
CA PHE A 196 6.22 -5.81 -5.61
C PHE A 196 5.98 -5.00 -6.89
N ILE A 197 7.01 -4.82 -7.74
CA ILE A 197 6.87 -4.16 -9.05
C ILE A 197 5.80 -4.85 -9.91
N ARG A 198 5.85 -6.18 -10.02
CA ARG A 198 4.87 -6.96 -10.81
C ARG A 198 3.45 -6.77 -10.29
N ILE A 199 3.26 -6.76 -8.98
CA ILE A 199 1.95 -6.55 -8.35
C ILE A 199 1.48 -5.11 -8.60
N THR A 200 2.33 -4.10 -8.45
CA THR A 200 1.98 -2.69 -8.70
C THR A 200 1.59 -2.45 -10.15
N ILE A 201 2.34 -3.01 -11.11
CA ILE A 201 2.00 -2.95 -12.53
C ILE A 201 0.64 -3.59 -12.78
N ARG A 202 0.42 -4.81 -12.27
CA ARG A 202 -0.86 -5.52 -12.44
C ARG A 202 -2.04 -4.75 -11.83
N GLN A 203 -1.87 -4.14 -10.66
CA GLN A 203 -2.91 -3.32 -10.04
C GLN A 203 -3.24 -2.08 -10.90
N ARG A 204 -2.21 -1.43 -11.45
CA ARG A 204 -2.39 -0.29 -12.36
C ARG A 204 -3.13 -0.68 -13.64
N GLU A 205 -2.72 -1.78 -14.27
CA GLU A 205 -3.38 -2.33 -15.46
C GLU A 205 -4.85 -2.66 -15.20
N GLN A 206 -5.15 -3.30 -14.06
CA GLN A 206 -6.53 -3.61 -13.68
C GLN A 206 -7.37 -2.35 -13.46
N TYR A 207 -6.78 -1.31 -12.84
CA TYR A 207 -7.45 -0.04 -12.64
C TYR A 207 -7.75 0.66 -13.98
N GLU A 208 -6.76 0.73 -14.88
CA GLU A 208 -6.94 1.31 -16.23
C GLU A 208 -7.98 0.54 -17.05
N GLN A 209 -7.99 -0.79 -16.98
CA GLN A 209 -9.01 -1.62 -17.63
C GLN A 209 -10.41 -1.36 -17.09
N GLN A 210 -10.56 -1.20 -15.77
CA GLN A 210 -11.84 -0.84 -15.17
C GLN A 210 -12.31 0.55 -15.61
N LEU A 211 -11.40 1.51 -15.73
CA LEU A 211 -11.71 2.85 -16.21
C LEU A 211 -12.21 2.82 -17.66
N LYS A 212 -11.48 2.14 -18.56
CA LYS A 212 -11.86 1.96 -19.97
C LYS A 212 -13.21 1.27 -20.11
N ARG A 213 -13.48 0.23 -19.30
CA ARG A 213 -14.80 -0.44 -19.30
C ARG A 213 -15.93 0.50 -18.89
N LYS A 214 -15.70 1.34 -17.86
CA LYS A 214 -16.71 2.33 -17.45
C LYS A 214 -16.97 3.34 -18.55
N GLU A 215 -15.92 3.85 -19.19
CA GLU A 215 -16.03 4.78 -20.31
C GLU A 215 -16.81 4.19 -21.49
N LEU A 216 -16.54 2.94 -21.87
CA LEU A 216 -17.31 2.23 -22.90
C LEU A 216 -18.78 2.06 -22.53
N VAL A 217 -19.09 1.74 -21.26
CA VAL A 217 -20.47 1.63 -20.78
C VAL A 217 -21.19 2.99 -20.84
N TYR A 218 -20.51 4.08 -20.48
CA TYR A 218 -21.06 5.42 -20.60
C TYR A 218 -21.31 5.82 -22.05
N LEU A 219 -20.35 5.57 -22.94
CA LEU A 219 -20.48 5.87 -24.36
C LEU A 219 -21.65 5.11 -24.97
N LYS A 220 -21.75 3.80 -24.69
CA LYS A 220 -22.89 2.98 -25.14
C LYS A 220 -24.22 3.54 -24.67
N LYS A 221 -24.33 3.89 -23.37
CA LYS A 221 -25.56 4.44 -22.80
C LYS A 221 -25.94 5.78 -23.45
N TYR A 222 -24.95 6.59 -23.77
CA TYR A 222 -25.14 7.87 -24.47
C TYR A 222 -25.63 7.65 -25.90
N THR A 223 -24.99 6.75 -26.66
CA THR A 223 -25.43 6.37 -28.02
C THR A 223 -26.85 5.79 -28.02
N ASP A 224 -27.16 4.87 -27.11
CA ASP A 224 -28.51 4.29 -26.98
C ASP A 224 -29.57 5.38 -26.67
N SER A 225 -29.17 6.44 -25.96
CA SER A 225 -30.07 7.58 -25.67
C SER A 225 -30.26 8.47 -26.89
N LEU A 226 -29.19 8.73 -27.64
CA LEU A 226 -29.24 9.47 -28.91
C LEU A 226 -30.11 8.74 -29.95
N GLU A 227 -29.98 7.42 -30.08
CA GLU A 227 -30.83 6.63 -30.99
C GLU A 227 -32.31 6.73 -30.62
N LYS A 228 -32.63 6.62 -29.32
CA LYS A 228 -34.02 6.78 -28.84
C LYS A 228 -34.56 8.17 -29.13
N ASP A 229 -33.74 9.20 -28.97
CA ASP A 229 -34.15 10.57 -29.27
C ASP A 229 -34.33 10.77 -30.79
N GLN A 230 -33.45 10.21 -31.63
CA GLN A 230 -33.63 10.21 -33.09
C GLN A 230 -34.93 9.51 -33.51
N GLU A 231 -35.24 8.34 -32.94
CA GLU A 231 -36.50 7.66 -33.22
C GLU A 231 -37.72 8.48 -32.80
N LYS A 232 -37.66 9.12 -31.61
CA LYS A 232 -38.75 10.01 -31.15
C LYS A 232 -38.92 11.19 -32.10
N PHE A 233 -37.83 11.79 -32.57
CA PHE A 233 -37.89 12.88 -33.54
C PHE A 233 -38.42 12.43 -34.90
N ALA A 234 -38.06 11.23 -35.36
CA ALA A 234 -38.61 10.66 -36.59
C ALA A 234 -40.13 10.43 -36.49
N ARG A 235 -40.59 9.85 -35.37
CA ARG A 235 -42.03 9.70 -35.08
C ARG A 235 -42.74 11.05 -35.00
N PHE A 236 -42.19 12.01 -34.27
CA PHE A 236 -42.73 13.37 -34.19
C PHE A 236 -42.89 14.02 -35.57
N ARG A 237 -41.87 13.91 -36.43
CA ARG A 237 -41.91 14.46 -37.80
C ARG A 237 -43.02 13.82 -38.64
N HIS A 238 -43.18 12.50 -38.54
CA HIS A 238 -44.22 11.77 -39.24
C HIS A 238 -45.62 12.19 -38.78
N ASP A 239 -45.85 12.23 -37.46
CA ASP A 239 -47.14 12.60 -36.88
C ASP A 239 -47.50 14.05 -37.19
N TYR A 240 -46.50 14.94 -37.16
CA TYR A 240 -46.65 16.34 -37.55
C TYR A 240 -47.05 16.50 -39.01
N LYS A 241 -46.42 15.74 -39.93
CA LYS A 241 -46.79 15.74 -41.36
C LYS A 241 -48.23 15.28 -41.56
N ASN A 242 -48.66 14.24 -40.84
CA ASN A 242 -50.03 13.73 -40.93
C ASN A 242 -51.06 14.74 -40.40
N LEU A 243 -50.72 15.47 -39.33
CA LEU A 243 -51.57 16.54 -38.80
C LEU A 243 -51.73 17.71 -39.78
N LEU A 244 -50.64 18.15 -40.43
CA LEU A 244 -50.73 19.17 -41.49
C LEU A 244 -51.58 18.69 -42.67
N LEU A 245 -51.45 17.41 -43.04
CA LEU A 245 -52.23 16.82 -44.12
C LEU A 245 -53.73 16.78 -43.79
N SER A 246 -54.09 16.38 -42.57
CA SER A 246 -55.50 16.35 -42.14
C SER A 246 -56.10 17.74 -42.04
N LEU A 247 -55.35 18.73 -41.54
CA LEU A 247 -55.77 20.14 -41.53
C LEU A 247 -56.02 20.65 -42.96
N LYS A 248 -55.13 20.32 -43.90
CA LYS A 248 -55.27 20.71 -45.31
C LYS A 248 -56.50 20.06 -45.95
N GLU A 249 -56.79 18.81 -45.63
CA GLU A 249 -57.95 18.09 -46.12
C GLU A 249 -59.27 18.72 -45.60
N ILE A 250 -59.31 19.11 -44.33
CA ILE A 250 -60.45 19.84 -43.73
C ILE A 250 -60.62 21.22 -44.37
N ALA A 251 -59.53 21.96 -44.61
CA ALA A 251 -59.56 23.27 -45.27
C ALA A 251 -60.15 23.17 -46.69
N ASN A 252 -59.71 22.15 -47.44
CA ASN A 252 -60.15 21.89 -48.81
C ASN A 252 -61.64 21.49 -48.85
N GLN A 253 -62.09 20.63 -47.93
CA GLN A 253 -63.51 20.25 -47.82
C GLN A 253 -64.42 21.45 -47.52
N ASN A 254 -63.99 22.35 -46.62
CA ASN A 254 -64.75 23.54 -46.24
C ASN A 254 -64.62 24.72 -47.22
N HIS A 255 -63.85 24.58 -48.32
CA HIS A 255 -63.59 25.62 -49.31
C HIS A 255 -62.98 26.90 -48.70
N ASP A 256 -62.24 26.75 -47.60
CA ASP A 256 -61.66 27.87 -46.86
C ASP A 256 -60.25 28.20 -47.38
N SER A 257 -60.22 29.00 -48.44
CA SER A 257 -58.97 29.38 -49.15
C SER A 257 -57.95 30.13 -48.29
N ILE A 258 -58.38 30.75 -47.19
CA ILE A 258 -57.50 31.44 -46.24
C ILE A 258 -56.78 30.40 -45.37
N LEU A 259 -57.54 29.43 -44.83
CA LEU A 259 -57.00 28.35 -44.01
C LEU A 259 -56.00 27.47 -44.79
N GLU A 260 -56.29 27.17 -46.06
CA GLU A 260 -55.37 26.39 -46.91
C GLU A 260 -54.03 27.13 -47.13
N LYS A 261 -54.07 28.45 -47.29
CA LYS A 261 -52.87 29.27 -47.50
C LYS A 261 -52.01 29.33 -46.24
N GLU A 262 -52.62 29.50 -45.06
CA GLU A 262 -51.92 29.49 -43.78
C GLU A 262 -51.28 28.13 -43.49
N ILE A 263 -51.98 27.02 -43.75
CA ILE A 263 -51.42 25.66 -43.57
C ILE A 263 -50.21 25.44 -44.48
N LYS A 264 -50.25 25.96 -45.71
CA LYS A 264 -49.14 25.84 -46.67
C LYS A 264 -47.92 26.66 -46.24
N GLU A 265 -48.11 27.86 -45.68
CA GLU A 265 -47.02 28.64 -45.10
C GLU A 265 -46.41 27.93 -43.87
N LEU A 266 -47.25 27.30 -43.06
CA LEU A 266 -46.85 26.53 -41.89
C LEU A 266 -46.05 25.26 -42.26
N GLU A 267 -46.41 24.58 -43.35
CA GLU A 267 -45.67 23.45 -43.92
C GLU A 267 -44.29 23.88 -44.44
N ILE A 268 -44.20 25.01 -45.14
CA ILE A 268 -42.92 25.53 -45.67
C ILE A 268 -41.98 25.92 -44.52
N TYR A 269 -42.49 26.66 -43.53
CA TYR A 269 -41.70 27.07 -42.37
C TYR A 269 -41.18 25.85 -41.60
N SER A 270 -42.06 24.91 -41.28
CA SER A 270 -41.71 23.72 -40.50
C SER A 270 -40.73 22.80 -41.22
N ASN A 271 -40.86 22.58 -42.53
CA ASN A 271 -39.87 21.83 -43.31
C ASN A 271 -38.50 22.50 -43.28
N SER A 272 -38.42 23.83 -43.41
CA SER A 272 -37.11 24.53 -43.34
C SER A 272 -36.45 24.36 -41.97
N TYR A 273 -37.21 24.48 -40.90
CA TYR A 273 -36.71 24.42 -39.53
C TYR A 273 -36.35 23.00 -39.08
N LEU A 274 -37.13 21.99 -39.48
CA LEU A 274 -36.90 20.58 -39.13
C LEU A 274 -35.77 19.94 -39.94
N THR A 275 -35.38 20.54 -41.07
CA THR A 275 -34.29 20.05 -41.93
C THR A 275 -32.96 20.71 -41.56
N ASN A 276 -32.92 22.03 -41.35
CA ASN A 276 -31.68 22.77 -41.07
C ASN A 276 -31.06 22.52 -39.69
N LYS A 277 -31.79 21.95 -38.73
CA LYS A 277 -31.28 21.76 -37.37
C LYS A 277 -30.41 20.50 -37.18
N PHE A 278 -30.25 19.68 -38.23
CA PHE A 278 -29.63 18.35 -38.14
C PHE A 278 -28.71 17.96 -39.30
N GLU A 279 -28.37 18.89 -40.22
CA GLU A 279 -27.18 18.68 -41.05
C GLU A 279 -25.93 18.94 -40.18
N PRO A 280 -25.00 17.99 -40.09
CA PRO A 280 -23.71 18.25 -39.46
C PRO A 280 -22.96 19.25 -40.34
N GLU A 281 -22.46 20.35 -39.74
CA GLU A 281 -21.34 21.10 -40.31
C GLU A 281 -20.11 20.21 -40.46
#